data_AF-A0A381JAN1-F1
#
_entry.id   AF-A0A381JAN1-F1
#
_cell.length_a   1.000
_cell.length_b   1.000
_cell.length_c   1.000
_cell.angle_alpha   90.00
_cell.angle_beta   90.00
_cell.angle_gamma   90.00
#
_symmetry.space_group_name_H-M   'P 1'
#
loop_
_entity.id
_entity.type
_entity.pdbx_description
1 polymer ?
#
loop_
_entity_poly.entity_id
_entity_poly.type
_entity_poly.pdbx_seq_one_letter_code
_entity_poly.pdbx_strand_id
1 'polypeptide(L)'
;MGFREKLAKHYTDAYITKYGDRLAQIQGNAVSVKVEEKTILWLFHKITAILIVRPERSKGIVKCVYKKSKWFKKPGFININPGHLLVIQGLKSKKGKKSKENKDSIEIMNIMNLTTKKDLVPVDKSQLKKSQKVQRIKQ
;
A
#
# COMPACT_ATOMS: atom_id res chain seq x y z
N MET A 1 11.08 -27.65 -10.81
CA MET A 1 11.05 -26.19 -10.55
C MET A 1 12.36 -25.59 -10.98
N GLY A 2 12.30 -24.64 -11.91
CA GLY A 2 13.49 -23.98 -12.44
C GLY A 2 14.23 -23.15 -11.37
N PHE A 3 15.51 -22.87 -11.59
CA PHE A 3 16.34 -22.07 -10.66
C PHE A 3 15.70 -20.72 -10.31
N ARG A 4 15.07 -20.06 -11.29
CA ARG A 4 14.30 -18.82 -11.10
C ARG A 4 13.12 -18.98 -10.15
N GLU A 5 12.38 -20.08 -10.26
CA GLU A 5 11.23 -20.36 -9.39
C GLU A 5 11.69 -20.66 -7.96
N LYS A 6 12.79 -21.39 -7.78
CA LYS A 6 13.35 -21.66 -6.45
C LYS A 6 13.78 -20.37 -5.76
N LEU A 7 14.50 -19.49 -6.47
CA LEU A 7 14.88 -18.18 -5.93
C LEU A 7 13.65 -17.35 -5.56
N ALA A 8 12.67 -17.23 -6.47
CA ALA A 8 11.45 -16.46 -6.23
C ALA A 8 10.66 -16.97 -5.01
N LYS A 9 10.55 -18.30 -4.85
CA LYS A 9 9.93 -18.92 -3.67
C LYS A 9 10.68 -18.58 -2.39
N HIS A 10 12.00 -18.78 -2.35
CA HIS A 10 12.80 -18.43 -1.18
C HIS A 10 12.66 -16.95 -0.77
N TYR A 11 12.65 -16.02 -1.73
CA TYR A 11 12.42 -14.61 -1.43
C TYR A 11 11.00 -14.34 -0.89
N THR A 12 10.00 -15.03 -1.43
CA THR A 12 8.60 -14.89 -1.01
C THR A 12 8.40 -15.46 0.40
N ASP A 13 8.90 -16.67 0.66
CA ASP A 13 8.78 -17.34 1.95
C ASP A 13 9.51 -16.58 3.06
N ALA A 14 10.71 -16.05 2.77
CA ALA A 14 11.43 -15.18 3.71
C ALA A 14 10.67 -13.88 3.99
N TYR A 15 10.01 -13.30 2.98
CA TYR A 15 9.20 -12.10 3.14
C TYR A 15 7.95 -12.37 3.98
N ILE A 16 7.23 -13.45 3.71
CA ILE A 16 6.05 -13.88 4.47
C ILE A 16 6.45 -14.19 5.92
N THR A 17 7.56 -14.90 6.14
CA THR A 17 8.03 -15.23 7.50
C THR A 17 8.39 -13.97 8.29
N LYS A 18 9.00 -12.97 7.64
CA LYS A 18 9.46 -11.74 8.31
C LYS A 18 8.35 -10.73 8.57
N TYR A 19 7.35 -10.69 7.70
CA TYR A 19 6.34 -9.62 7.68
C TYR A 19 4.90 -10.12 7.81
N GLY A 20 4.66 -11.43 7.82
CA GLY A 20 3.35 -12.09 7.81
C GLY A 20 2.37 -11.52 8.83
N ASP A 21 2.76 -11.49 10.11
CA ASP A 21 1.93 -10.94 11.20
C ASP A 21 1.56 -9.46 11.03
N ARG A 22 2.30 -8.73 10.19
CA ARG A 22 2.17 -7.29 10.01
C ARG A 22 1.58 -6.92 8.65
N LEU A 23 1.41 -7.88 7.73
CA LEU A 23 0.76 -7.64 6.45
C LEU A 23 -0.70 -7.24 6.68
N ALA A 24 -1.09 -6.13 6.06
CA ALA A 24 -2.43 -5.61 6.14
C ALA A 24 -2.89 -5.16 4.74
N GLN A 25 -4.12 -5.53 4.40
CA GLN A 25 -4.80 -5.03 3.23
C GLN A 25 -6.07 -4.30 3.66
N ILE A 26 -6.20 -3.04 3.21
CA ILE A 26 -7.36 -2.20 3.46
C ILE A 26 -7.97 -1.81 2.12
N GLN A 27 -9.29 -1.88 2.06
CA GLN A 27 -10.07 -1.36 0.94
C GLN A 27 -11.03 -0.31 1.46
N GLY A 28 -11.05 0.86 0.82
CA GLY A 28 -11.88 1.98 1.26
C GLY A 28 -11.67 3.25 0.47
N ASN A 29 -12.39 4.30 0.86
CA ASN A 29 -12.35 5.59 0.19
C ASN A 29 -11.30 6.50 0.83
N ALA A 30 -10.54 7.22 0.01
CA ALA A 30 -9.64 8.27 0.48
C ALA A 30 -10.45 9.46 1.02
N VAL A 31 -10.25 9.83 2.28
CA VAL A 31 -10.88 11.01 2.90
C VAL A 31 -9.98 12.22 2.72
N SER A 32 -8.68 12.05 2.96
CA SER A 32 -7.69 13.11 2.81
C SER A 32 -6.39 12.53 2.25
N VAL A 33 -5.74 13.33 1.41
CA VAL A 33 -4.51 12.98 0.70
C VAL A 33 -3.55 14.14 0.85
N LYS A 34 -2.39 13.89 1.43
CA LYS A 34 -1.28 14.85 1.49
C LYS A 34 -0.06 14.19 0.88
N VAL A 35 0.47 14.75 -0.21
CA VAL A 35 1.69 14.27 -0.86
C VAL A 35 2.76 15.35 -0.70
N GLU A 36 3.90 14.97 -0.15
CA GLU A 36 5.05 15.84 0.03
C GLU A 36 6.25 15.25 -0.74
N GLU A 37 6.80 16.07 -1.64
CA GLU A 37 8.02 15.76 -2.37
C GLU A 37 9.14 16.66 -1.88
N LYS A 38 10.26 16.05 -1.48
CA LYS A 38 11.47 16.77 -1.08
C LYS A 38 12.63 16.32 -1.96
N THR A 39 13.34 17.29 -2.51
CA THR A 39 14.59 17.05 -3.24
C THR A 39 15.72 17.69 -2.43
N ILE A 40 16.71 16.89 -2.05
CA ILE A 40 17.89 17.32 -1.31
C ILE A 40 19.09 17.17 -2.23
N LEU A 41 19.90 18.24 -2.37
CA LEU A 41 21.15 18.24 -3.14
C LEU A 41 21.01 17.71 -4.57
N TRP A 42 19.86 17.95 -5.21
CA TRP A 42 19.47 17.51 -6.58
C TRP A 42 19.42 15.99 -6.82
N LEU A 43 20.13 15.18 -6.04
CA LEU A 43 20.33 13.74 -6.23
C LEU A 43 19.41 12.89 -5.38
N PHE A 44 18.94 13.41 -4.23
CA PHE A 44 18.12 12.66 -3.28
C PHE A 44 16.67 13.09 -3.38
N HIS A 45 15.85 12.24 -3.98
CA HIS A 45 14.40 12.45 -4.02
C HIS A 45 13.73 11.61 -2.96
N LYS A 46 12.99 12.28 -2.08
CA LYS A 46 12.16 11.67 -1.04
C LYS A 46 10.72 12.05 -1.28
N ILE A 47 9.85 11.05 -1.34
CA ILE A 47 8.40 11.25 -1.37
C ILE A 47 7.80 10.69 -0.09
N THR A 48 6.94 11.50 0.53
CA THR A 48 6.13 11.10 1.68
C THR A 48 4.68 11.39 1.36
N ALA A 49 3.85 10.36 1.26
CA ALA A 49 2.41 10.54 1.12
C ALA A 49 1.69 10.06 2.37
N ILE A 50 0.78 10.88 2.89
CA ILE A 50 -0.07 10.57 4.03
C ILE A 50 -1.50 10.49 3.48
N LEU A 51 -2.10 9.32 3.61
CA LEU A 51 -3.47 9.05 3.20
C LEU A 51 -4.29 8.76 4.45
N ILE A 52 -5.47 9.37 4.51
CA ILE A 52 -6.48 9.05 5.50
C ILE A 52 -7.57 8.28 4.76
N VAL A 53 -7.78 7.02 5.13
CA VAL A 53 -8.71 6.13 4.43
C VAL A 53 -9.82 5.68 5.36
N ARG A 54 -11.04 5.74 4.86
CA ARG A 54 -12.22 5.14 5.50
C ARG A 54 -12.47 3.77 4.86
N PRO A 55 -12.21 2.65 5.57
CA PRO A 55 -12.47 1.31 5.07
C PRO A 55 -13.97 1.11 4.77
N GLU A 56 -14.27 0.26 3.80
CA GLU A 56 -15.67 -0.08 3.49
C GLU A 56 -16.32 -0.94 4.60
N ARG A 57 -15.52 -1.81 5.23
CA ARG A 57 -15.98 -2.76 6.25
C ARG A 57 -16.10 -2.17 7.66
N SER A 58 -15.58 -0.98 7.92
CA SER A 58 -15.57 -0.40 9.27
C SER A 58 -15.72 1.12 9.24
N LYS A 59 -16.28 1.69 10.33
CA LYS A 59 -16.40 3.14 10.49
C LYS A 59 -15.10 3.82 10.90
N GLY A 60 -14.06 3.04 11.23
CA GLY A 60 -12.78 3.55 11.71
C GLY A 60 -12.00 4.26 10.61
N ILE A 61 -11.26 5.31 10.97
CA ILE A 61 -10.37 6.01 10.05
C ILE A 61 -8.97 5.42 10.19
N VAL A 62 -8.32 5.10 9.07
CA VAL A 62 -6.98 4.52 9.08
C VAL A 62 -5.98 5.46 8.42
N LYS A 63 -4.89 5.74 9.12
CA LYS A 63 -3.77 6.53 8.61
C LYS A 63 -2.81 5.63 7.87
N CYS A 64 -2.64 5.86 6.57
CA CYS A 64 -1.70 5.14 5.74
C CYS A 64 -0.56 6.09 5.33
N VAL A 65 0.68 5.64 5.42
CA VAL A 65 1.86 6.46 5.15
C VAL A 65 2.74 5.76 4.13
N TYR A 66 3.00 6.41 3.01
CA TYR A 66 3.97 5.99 2.02
C TYR A 66 5.25 6.79 2.20
N LYS A 67 6.39 6.10 2.26
CA LYS A 67 7.72 6.72 2.27
C LYS A 67 8.59 6.02 1.26
N LYS A 68 9.11 6.76 0.28
CA LYS A 68 10.10 6.23 -0.65
C LYS A 68 11.20 7.23 -0.88
N SER A 69 12.44 6.74 -0.83
CA SER A 69 13.62 7.48 -1.24
C SER A 69 14.26 6.78 -2.42
N LYS A 70 14.65 7.54 -3.42
CA LYS A 70 15.48 7.06 -4.53
C LYS A 70 16.63 8.03 -4.75
N TRP A 71 17.76 7.45 -5.11
CA TRP A 71 18.91 8.18 -5.60
C TRP A 71 18.75 8.37 -7.12
N PHE A 72 19.01 9.58 -7.63
CA PHE A 72 19.02 9.99 -9.04
C PHE A 72 17.66 10.02 -9.76
N LYS A 73 16.78 9.03 -9.54
CA LYS A 73 15.47 8.97 -10.21
C LYS A 73 14.36 9.45 -9.28
N LYS A 74 13.58 10.45 -9.71
CA LYS A 74 12.36 10.88 -8.99
C LYS A 74 11.41 9.68 -8.82
N PRO A 75 11.00 9.34 -7.59
CA PRO A 75 9.99 8.31 -7.37
C PRO A 75 8.63 8.85 -7.83
N GLY A 76 8.01 8.20 -8.81
CA GLY A 76 6.65 8.52 -9.22
C GLY A 76 5.65 8.10 -8.14
N PHE A 77 4.58 8.88 -7.99
CA PHE A 77 3.42 8.54 -7.17
C PHE A 77 2.15 8.72 -8.01
N ILE A 78 1.17 7.85 -7.78
CA ILE A 78 -0.10 7.93 -8.50
C ILE A 78 -0.90 9.13 -8.01
N ASN A 79 -1.69 9.73 -8.90
CA ASN A 79 -2.60 10.78 -8.50
C ASN A 79 -3.79 10.17 -7.71
N ILE A 80 -3.99 10.63 -6.49
CA ILE A 80 -5.07 10.17 -5.60
C ILE A 80 -5.82 11.42 -5.12
N ASN A 81 -7.11 11.46 -5.41
CA ASN A 81 -8.00 12.49 -4.91
C ASN A 81 -8.88 11.94 -3.79
N PRO A 82 -9.37 12.81 -2.89
CA PRO A 82 -10.45 12.46 -1.97
C PRO A 82 -11.64 11.84 -2.73
N GLY A 83 -12.27 10.82 -2.16
CA GLY A 83 -13.37 10.08 -2.76
C GLY A 83 -12.96 8.87 -3.63
N HIS A 84 -11.68 8.74 -4.03
CA HIS A 84 -11.22 7.57 -4.77
C HIS A 84 -11.30 6.30 -3.92
N LEU A 85 -11.75 5.20 -4.54
CA LEU A 85 -11.74 3.87 -3.95
C LEU A 85 -10.37 3.24 -4.14
N LEU A 86 -9.70 2.95 -3.02
CA LEU A 86 -8.34 2.44 -3.00
C LEU A 86 -8.28 1.07 -2.32
N VAL A 87 -7.38 0.23 -2.82
CA VAL A 87 -6.88 -0.93 -2.12
C VAL A 87 -5.43 -0.67 -1.74
N ILE A 88 -5.19 -0.55 -0.43
CA ILE A 88 -3.87 -0.33 0.14
C ILE A 88 -3.35 -1.65 0.69
N GLN A 89 -2.17 -2.03 0.23
CA GLN A 89 -1.41 -3.16 0.77
C GLN A 89 -0.19 -2.59 1.50
N GLY A 90 0.01 -3.00 2.74
CA GLY A 90 1.03 -2.41 3.58
C GLY A 90 1.36 -3.23 4.81
N LEU A 91 2.22 -2.65 5.63
CA LEU A 91 2.68 -3.23 6.89
C LEU A 91 2.20 -2.38 8.05
N LYS A 92 1.59 -3.00 9.07
CA LYS A 92 1.32 -2.35 10.35
C LYS A 92 2.64 -1.96 11.00
N SER A 93 2.71 -0.79 11.65
CA SER A 93 3.94 -0.33 12.30
C SER A 93 4.39 -1.28 13.44
N LYS A 94 5.71 -1.40 13.68
CA LYS A 94 6.25 -2.27 14.75
C LYS A 94 6.05 -1.56 16.09
N LYS A 95 5.56 -2.28 17.10
CA LYS A 95 5.43 -1.78 18.47
C LYS A 95 6.84 -1.64 19.09
N GLY A 96 7.48 -0.47 18.95
CA GLY A 96 8.83 -0.23 19.50
C GLY A 96 9.33 1.22 19.38
N LYS A 97 10.09 1.67 20.40
CA LYS A 97 10.60 3.01 20.83
C LYS A 97 10.53 4.26 19.91
N LYS A 98 10.45 4.19 18.58
CA LYS A 98 10.21 5.35 17.68
C LYS A 98 8.73 5.55 17.29
N SER A 99 7.82 4.77 17.87
CA SER A 99 6.43 4.61 17.41
C SER A 99 5.37 5.11 18.40
N LYS A 100 5.69 6.09 19.26
CA LYS A 100 4.72 6.59 20.26
C LYS A 100 3.55 7.35 19.61
N GLU A 101 3.76 7.98 18.44
CA GLU A 101 2.74 8.75 17.70
C GLU A 101 2.11 8.03 16.49
N ASN A 102 2.64 6.88 16.06
CA ASN A 102 2.25 6.21 14.81
C ASN A 102 1.91 4.73 15.03
N LYS A 103 1.35 4.40 16.19
CA LYS A 103 1.00 3.02 16.56
C LYS A 103 -0.09 2.41 15.66
N ASP A 104 -0.96 3.26 15.10
CA ASP A 104 -2.10 2.86 14.27
C ASP A 104 -1.92 3.20 12.78
N SER A 105 -0.70 3.54 12.35
CA SER A 105 -0.44 3.81 10.94
C SER A 105 0.06 2.58 10.18
N ILE A 106 -0.37 2.48 8.93
CA ILE A 106 0.03 1.42 8.00
C ILE A 106 1.02 2.01 7.01
N GLU A 107 2.21 1.42 6.96
CA GLU A 107 3.22 1.74 5.97
C GLU A 107 2.84 1.12 4.63
N ILE A 108 2.66 1.96 3.62
CA ILE A 108 2.16 1.54 2.31
C ILE A 108 3.29 0.89 1.50
N MET A 109 3.03 -0.32 1.02
CA MET A 109 3.89 -1.02 0.06
C MET A 109 3.38 -0.85 -1.37
N ASN A 110 2.06 -0.98 -1.55
CA ASN A 110 1.38 -0.80 -2.83
C ASN A 110 0.01 -0.13 -2.64
N ILE A 111 -0.42 0.59 -3.67
CA ILE A 111 -1.76 1.20 -3.76
C ILE A 111 -2.33 0.85 -5.12
N MET A 112 -3.54 0.31 -5.14
CA MET A 112 -4.33 0.13 -6.35
C MET A 112 -5.51 1.10 -6.29
N ASN A 113 -5.61 1.99 -7.29
CA ASN A 113 -6.75 2.88 -7.41
C ASN A 113 -7.82 2.21 -8.28
N LEU A 114 -8.91 1.77 -7.67
CA LEU A 114 -10.00 1.10 -8.36
C LEU A 114 -10.85 2.09 -9.19
N THR A 115 -10.87 3.37 -8.82
CA THR A 115 -11.58 4.42 -9.57
C THR A 115 -10.87 4.75 -10.88
N THR A 116 -9.56 5.00 -10.84
CA THR A 116 -8.78 5.40 -12.04
C THR A 116 -8.09 4.22 -12.74
N LYS A 117 -8.16 3.03 -12.15
CA LYS A 117 -7.50 1.79 -12.61
C LYS A 117 -5.96 1.88 -12.70
N LYS A 118 -5.37 2.88 -12.06
CA LYS A 118 -3.91 3.08 -11.96
C LYS A 118 -3.37 2.50 -10.67
N ASP A 119 -2.22 1.86 -10.76
CA ASP A 119 -1.55 1.20 -9.64
C ASP A 119 -0.19 1.86 -9.38
N LEU A 120 0.20 1.97 -8.11
CA LEU A 120 1.48 2.55 -7.71
C LEU A 120 2.65 1.64 -8.09
N VAL A 121 2.48 0.34 -7.86
CA VAL A 121 3.34 -0.71 -8.41
C VAL A 121 2.49 -1.49 -9.41
N PRO A 122 2.88 -1.55 -10.69
CA PRO A 122 2.13 -2.32 -11.67
C PRO A 122 2.17 -3.79 -11.26
N VAL A 123 1.01 -4.33 -10.91
CA VAL A 123 0.83 -5.75 -10.65
C VAL A 123 0.12 -6.33 -11.86
N ASP A 124 0.57 -7.50 -12.32
CA ASP A 124 -0.14 -8.25 -13.35
C ASP A 124 -1.55 -8.58 -12.87
N LYS A 125 -2.54 -7.88 -13.43
CA LYS A 125 -3.96 -8.00 -13.04
C LYS A 125 -4.54 -9.39 -13.34
N SER A 126 -3.82 -10.20 -14.11
CA SER A 126 -4.12 -11.61 -14.37
C SER A 126 -3.99 -12.49 -13.12
N GLN A 127 -3.19 -12.09 -12.12
CA GLN A 127 -3.02 -12.83 -10.87
C GLN A 127 -4.02 -12.44 -9.77
N LEU A 128 -4.67 -11.28 -9.90
CA LEU A 128 -5.77 -10.89 -9.01
C LEU A 128 -7.02 -11.65 -9.42
N LYS A 129 -7.19 -12.88 -8.90
CA LYS A 129 -8.47 -13.60 -8.99
C LYS A 129 -9.56 -12.64 -8.53
N LYS A 130 -10.42 -12.21 -9.47
CA LYS A 130 -11.59 -11.39 -9.21
C LYS A 130 -12.35 -12.08 -8.07
N SER A 131 -12.31 -11.51 -6.86
CA SER A 131 -13.26 -11.88 -5.82
C SER A 131 -14.62 -11.43 -6.33
N GLN A 132 -15.30 -12.32 -7.06
CA GLN A 132 -16.65 -12.11 -7.52
C GLN A 132 -17.48 -11.77 -6.27
N LYS A 133 -18.14 -10.60 -6.29
CA LYS A 133 -19.22 -10.30 -5.35
C LYS A 133 -20.21 -11.45 -5.47
N VAL A 134 -20.23 -12.35 -4.49
CA VAL A 134 -21.30 -13.33 -4.35
C VAL A 134 -22.55 -12.51 -4.03
N GLN A 135 -23.33 -12.18 -5.06
CA GLN A 135 -24.69 -11.72 -4.87
C GLN A 135 -25.44 -12.91 -4.28
N ARG A 136 -25.66 -12.87 -2.97
CA ARG A 136 -26.62 -13.78 -2.33
C ARG A 136 -28.00 -13.38 -2.85
N ILE A 137 -28.49 -14.10 -3.84
CA ILE A 137 -29.90 -14.11 -4.20
C ILE A 137 -30.62 -14.64 -2.96
N LYS A 138 -31.44 -13.80 -2.32
CA LYS A 138 -32.37 -14.26 -1.28
C LYS A 138 -33.43 -15.10 -1.99
N GLN A 139 -33.56 -16.37 -1.59
CA GLN A 139 -34.77 -17.17 -1.82
C GLN A 139 -35.83 -16.76 -0.82
#